data_AF-A0A2K8M977-F1
#
_entry.id   AF-A0A2K8M977-F1
#
_cell.length_a   1.000
_cell.length_b   1.000
_cell.length_c   1.000
_cell.angle_alpha   90.00
_cell.angle_beta   90.00
_cell.angle_gamma   90.00
#
_symmetry.space_group_name_H-M   'P 1'
#
loop_
_entity.id
_entity.type
_entity.pdbx_description
1 polymer ?
#
loop_
_entity_poly.entity_id
_entity_poly.type
_entity_poly.pdbx_seq_one_letter_code
_entity_poly.pdbx_strand_id
1 'polypeptide(L)'
;MTSDDDWVYHGCTPEEGDRRIDVETSASGPTQRESATVLRRLRPQISSMEGHTFGWGYNGNGTSVAAAAILTDLLELPADLWWGTMSTRGEDTTLVGLREALCREVLVDAADEWRLSRIALLRWTCGWYTLNHLGPYPAVVAGIRPGFRR
;
A
#
# COMPACT_ATOMS: atom_id res chain seq x y z
N MET A 1 -18.06 -12.43 6.14
CA MET A 1 -16.89 -13.04 5.49
C MET A 1 -15.83 -13.20 6.56
N THR A 2 -15.48 -14.45 6.83
CA THR A 2 -14.55 -14.90 7.86
C THR A 2 -13.12 -14.46 7.54
N SER A 3 -12.39 -14.17 8.61
CA SER A 3 -11.13 -13.42 8.67
C SER A 3 -9.90 -14.30 8.43
N ASP A 4 -9.95 -15.23 7.48
CA ASP A 4 -8.89 -16.24 7.34
C ASP A 4 -7.80 -15.86 6.31
N ASP A 5 -7.99 -14.80 5.52
CA ASP A 5 -6.99 -14.33 4.54
C ASP A 5 -6.70 -12.83 4.67
N ASP A 6 -6.48 -12.33 5.89
CA ASP A 6 -5.92 -10.98 6.06
C ASP A 6 -4.39 -11.01 5.97
N TRP A 7 -3.81 -9.97 5.39
CA TRP A 7 -2.36 -9.86 5.20
C TRP A 7 -1.83 -8.52 5.68
N VAL A 8 -0.52 -8.47 5.82
CA VAL A 8 0.23 -7.29 6.22
C VAL A 8 1.21 -6.96 5.11
N TYR A 9 1.28 -5.68 4.76
CA TYR A 9 2.36 -5.13 3.94
C TYR A 9 3.53 -4.80 4.86
N HIS A 10 4.71 -5.27 4.50
CA HIS A 10 5.94 -5.03 5.24
C HIS A 10 6.94 -4.32 4.35
N GLY A 11 7.29 -3.09 4.71
CA GLY A 11 8.30 -2.32 4.02
C GLY A 11 9.68 -2.49 4.61
N CYS A 12 10.66 -2.58 3.69
CA CYS A 12 12.11 -2.60 3.92
C CYS A 12 12.61 -3.77 4.77
N THR A 13 12.75 -4.93 4.13
CA THR A 13 13.66 -5.97 4.62
C THR A 13 15.10 -5.58 4.28
N PRO A 14 16.03 -5.52 5.25
CA PRO A 14 17.39 -5.03 5.05
C PRO A 14 18.33 -5.97 4.27
N GLU A 15 17.80 -6.94 3.50
CA GLU A 15 18.66 -7.74 2.61
C GLU A 15 19.23 -6.83 1.51
N GLU A 16 20.57 -6.75 1.48
CA GLU A 16 21.33 -5.82 0.65
C GLU A 16 20.83 -5.78 -0.81
N GLY A 17 20.21 -4.65 -1.19
CA GLY A 17 19.91 -4.32 -2.59
C GLY A 17 18.47 -4.58 -3.07
N ASP A 18 17.68 -5.44 -2.43
CA ASP A 18 16.29 -5.74 -2.86
C ASP A 18 15.27 -5.01 -1.97
N ARG A 19 15.12 -3.70 -2.19
CA ARG A 19 14.11 -2.88 -1.51
C ARG A 19 12.71 -3.20 -2.06
N ARG A 20 12.10 -4.24 -1.50
CA ARG A 20 10.77 -4.79 -1.81
C ARG A 20 9.75 -4.51 -0.71
N ILE A 21 8.47 -4.74 -1.01
CA ILE A 21 7.39 -4.82 -0.01
C ILE A 21 6.95 -6.29 0.03
N ASP A 22 7.15 -6.92 1.18
CA ASP A 22 6.68 -8.28 1.40
C ASP A 22 5.21 -8.25 1.85
N VAL A 23 4.38 -9.06 1.21
CA VAL A 23 2.98 -9.27 1.61
C VAL A 23 2.93 -10.57 2.38
N GLU A 24 2.66 -10.48 3.67
CA GLU A 24 2.78 -11.59 4.61
C GLU A 24 1.43 -11.96 5.21
N THR A 25 1.24 -13.24 5.57
CA THR A 25 0.12 -13.66 6.41
C THR A 25 0.04 -12.81 7.68
N SER A 26 -1.16 -12.35 8.04
CA SER A 26 -1.37 -11.69 9.32
C SER A 26 -1.17 -12.70 10.46
N ALA A 27 -0.11 -12.52 11.24
CA ALA A 27 0.08 -13.22 12.52
C ALA A 27 -0.21 -12.25 13.67
N SER A 28 -0.40 -12.74 14.90
CA SER A 28 -0.55 -11.92 16.12
C SER A 28 0.52 -12.25 17.16
N GLY A 29 1.05 -11.25 17.88
CA GLY A 29 1.97 -11.45 19.02
C GLY A 29 3.46 -11.12 18.77
N PRO A 30 4.33 -11.28 19.78
CA PRO A 30 5.71 -10.81 19.76
C PRO A 30 6.63 -11.56 18.77
N THR A 31 6.29 -12.80 18.41
CA THR A 31 7.05 -13.64 17.45
C THR A 31 6.39 -13.69 16.07
N GLN A 32 5.49 -12.75 15.77
CA GLN A 32 4.76 -12.64 14.50
C GLN A 32 5.62 -12.89 13.26
N ARG A 33 6.87 -12.41 13.24
CA ARG A 33 7.76 -12.53 12.08
C ARG A 33 8.31 -13.94 11.90
N GLU A 34 8.52 -14.69 12.98
CA GLU A 34 9.04 -16.06 12.92
C GLU A 34 8.02 -17.04 12.33
N SER A 35 6.74 -16.66 12.35
CA SER A 35 5.62 -17.44 11.82
C SER A 35 4.98 -16.83 10.56
N ALA A 36 5.39 -15.62 10.17
CA ALA A 36 4.87 -14.95 9.00
C ALA A 36 5.32 -15.68 7.71
N THR A 37 4.35 -16.06 6.89
CA THR A 37 4.62 -16.62 5.57
C THR A 37 4.47 -15.51 4.54
N VAL A 38 5.50 -15.30 3.71
CA VAL A 38 5.44 -14.38 2.57
C VAL A 38 4.52 -14.98 1.52
N LEU A 39 3.40 -14.31 1.26
CA LEU A 39 2.40 -14.67 0.24
C LEU A 39 2.86 -14.23 -1.15
N ARG A 40 3.40 -13.00 -1.25
CA ARG A 40 3.92 -12.42 -2.49
C ARG A 40 4.84 -11.23 -2.19
N ARG A 41 5.62 -10.83 -3.19
CA ARG A 41 6.56 -9.71 -3.08
C ARG A 41 6.24 -8.66 -4.13
N LEU A 42 5.97 -7.44 -3.69
CA LEU A 42 5.83 -6.31 -4.58
C LEU A 42 7.23 -5.80 -4.89
N ARG A 43 7.50 -5.52 -6.17
CA ARG A 43 8.77 -4.99 -6.67
C ARG A 43 8.53 -3.78 -7.56
N PRO A 44 9.44 -2.80 -7.59
CA PRO A 44 9.39 -1.76 -8.60
C PRO A 44 9.53 -2.40 -10.00
N GLN A 45 8.52 -2.27 -10.86
CA GLN A 45 8.51 -2.79 -12.23
C GLN A 45 9.00 -1.75 -13.26
N ILE A 46 10.00 -0.94 -12.90
CA ILE A 46 10.54 0.08 -13.82
C ILE A 46 11.76 -0.54 -14.50
N SER A 47 11.61 -0.90 -15.78
CA SER A 47 12.67 -1.52 -16.59
C SER A 47 13.86 -0.60 -16.90
N SER A 48 13.75 0.69 -16.61
CA SER A 48 14.73 1.71 -17.02
C SER A 48 15.51 2.40 -15.90
N MET A 49 15.32 2.02 -14.63
CA MET A 49 15.97 2.74 -13.52
C MET A 49 16.52 1.80 -12.44
N GLU A 50 17.75 1.34 -12.65
CA GLU A 50 18.63 0.97 -11.55
C GLU A 50 18.61 2.09 -10.48
N GLY A 51 18.31 1.76 -9.24
CA GLY A 51 18.35 2.71 -8.11
C GLY A 51 17.03 3.30 -7.63
N HIS A 52 15.88 2.94 -8.21
CA HIS A 52 14.57 3.29 -7.66
C HIS A 52 14.13 2.26 -6.61
N THR A 53 13.60 2.76 -5.48
CA THR A 53 13.36 1.92 -4.29
C THR A 53 12.07 2.30 -3.60
N PHE A 54 11.49 1.39 -2.82
CA PHE A 54 10.38 1.71 -1.91
C PHE A 54 10.82 2.44 -0.62
N GLY A 55 12.12 2.66 -0.44
CA GLY A 55 12.68 3.33 0.74
C GLY A 55 12.48 4.84 0.72
N TRP A 56 12.55 5.47 1.89
CA TRP A 56 12.42 6.91 2.04
C TRP A 56 13.47 7.71 1.27
N GLY A 57 13.07 8.89 0.79
CA GLY A 57 14.00 9.83 0.15
C GLY A 57 13.35 11.15 -0.24
N TYR A 58 14.10 12.25 -0.08
CA TYR A 58 13.70 13.61 -0.46
C TYR A 58 13.50 13.81 -1.97
N ASN A 59 13.91 12.84 -2.81
CA ASN A 59 13.77 12.88 -4.27
C ASN A 59 12.47 12.21 -4.78
N GLY A 60 11.40 12.20 -3.98
CA GLY A 60 10.01 12.06 -4.46
C GLY A 60 9.54 10.68 -4.94
N ASN A 61 10.43 9.70 -5.07
CA ASN A 61 10.05 8.42 -5.68
C ASN A 61 9.68 7.34 -4.64
N GLY A 62 10.25 7.35 -3.44
CA GLY A 62 10.14 6.25 -2.48
C GLY A 62 8.73 5.94 -1.99
N THR A 63 8.17 6.87 -1.23
CA THR A 63 6.83 6.73 -0.61
C THR A 63 5.71 6.76 -1.65
N SER A 64 5.90 7.48 -2.76
CA SER A 64 4.96 7.49 -3.89
C SER A 64 4.89 6.15 -4.61
N VAL A 65 6.03 5.52 -4.88
CA VAL A 65 6.09 4.19 -5.53
C VAL A 65 5.60 3.11 -4.57
N ALA A 66 5.90 3.22 -3.27
CA ALA A 66 5.35 2.34 -2.24
C ALA A 66 3.82 2.47 -2.14
N ALA A 67 3.29 3.69 -2.08
CA ALA A 67 1.85 3.93 -2.04
C ALA A 67 1.14 3.36 -3.27
N ALA A 68 1.69 3.58 -4.47
CA ALA A 68 1.13 3.05 -5.70
C ALA A 68 1.12 1.51 -5.72
N ALA A 69 2.22 0.88 -5.33
CA ALA A 69 2.31 -0.59 -5.25
C ALA A 69 1.31 -1.18 -4.25
N ILE A 70 1.20 -0.56 -3.05
CA ILE A 70 0.25 -0.97 -2.02
C ILE A 70 -1.18 -0.81 -2.54
N LEU A 71 -1.54 0.34 -3.11
CA LEU A 71 -2.91 0.60 -3.58
C LEU A 71 -3.31 -0.32 -4.72
N THR A 72 -2.41 -0.62 -5.66
CA THR A 72 -2.70 -1.55 -6.75
C THR A 72 -2.94 -2.96 -6.24
N ASP A 73 -2.17 -3.42 -5.26
CA ASP A 73 -2.42 -4.71 -4.61
C ASP A 73 -3.72 -4.67 -3.76
N LEU A 74 -3.89 -3.63 -2.94
CA LEU A 74 -5.00 -3.47 -2.01
C LEU A 74 -6.37 -3.40 -2.71
N LEU A 75 -6.41 -2.66 -3.82
CA LEU A 75 -7.62 -2.41 -4.62
C LEU A 75 -7.82 -3.43 -5.74
N GLU A 76 -6.98 -4.46 -5.81
CA GLU A 76 -7.01 -5.50 -6.84
C GLU A 76 -7.01 -4.91 -8.27
N LEU A 77 -6.21 -3.85 -8.46
CA LEU A 77 -6.07 -3.19 -9.76
C LEU A 77 -5.14 -3.99 -10.67
N PRO A 78 -5.28 -3.85 -12.00
CA PRO A 78 -4.32 -4.39 -12.95
C PRO A 78 -2.88 -3.97 -12.62
N ALA A 79 -1.94 -4.91 -12.69
CA ALA A 79 -0.56 -4.70 -12.25
C ALA A 79 0.23 -3.68 -13.08
N ASP A 80 -0.22 -3.35 -14.28
CA ASP A 80 0.33 -2.30 -15.15
C ASP A 80 -0.18 -0.89 -14.80
N LEU A 81 -1.23 -0.80 -13.98
CA LEU A 81 -1.95 0.45 -13.72
C LEU A 81 -1.23 1.39 -12.74
N TRP A 82 -0.41 0.85 -11.83
CA TRP A 82 0.25 1.64 -10.78
C TRP A 82 1.29 2.63 -11.34
N TRP A 83 1.90 2.35 -12.49
CA TRP A 83 2.87 3.26 -13.10
C TRP A 83 2.19 4.29 -14.00
N GLY A 84 1.37 3.88 -14.97
CA GLY A 84 0.77 4.83 -15.93
C GLY A 84 -0.25 5.79 -15.31
N THR A 85 -1.08 5.30 -14.39
CA THR A 85 -2.28 6.03 -13.93
C THR A 85 -2.06 6.76 -12.60
N MET A 86 -1.19 6.23 -11.72
CA MET A 86 -0.96 6.81 -10.39
C MET A 86 0.34 7.65 -10.29
N SER A 87 1.32 7.49 -11.19
CA SER A 87 2.62 8.19 -11.09
C SER A 87 2.68 9.53 -11.85
N THR A 88 1.99 9.60 -12.98
CA THR A 88 1.93 10.77 -13.85
C THR A 88 0.50 11.26 -13.90
N ARG A 89 0.31 12.59 -13.98
CA ARG A 89 -0.99 13.24 -14.26
C ARG A 89 -1.80 12.43 -15.29
N GLY A 90 -2.64 11.53 -14.80
CA GLY A 90 -3.52 10.67 -15.56
C GLY A 90 -4.97 11.03 -15.29
N GLU A 91 -5.87 10.55 -16.15
CA GLU A 91 -7.29 10.91 -16.21
C GLU A 91 -8.07 10.61 -14.92
N ASP A 92 -7.61 9.64 -14.12
CA ASP A 92 -8.22 9.32 -12.82
C ASP A 92 -7.61 10.13 -11.67
N THR A 93 -8.13 11.34 -11.52
CA THR A 93 -7.79 12.24 -10.40
C THR A 93 -8.06 11.64 -9.02
N THR A 94 -8.96 10.64 -8.91
CA THR A 94 -9.27 9.97 -7.65
C THR A 94 -8.12 9.08 -7.21
N LEU A 95 -7.60 8.23 -8.11
CA LEU A 95 -6.49 7.33 -7.78
C LEU A 95 -5.19 8.09 -7.48
N VAL A 96 -4.94 9.18 -8.21
CA VAL A 96 -3.81 10.08 -7.91
C VAL A 96 -3.98 10.73 -6.54
N GLY A 97 -5.18 11.24 -6.24
CA GLY A 97 -5.49 11.85 -4.94
C GLY A 97 -5.36 10.85 -3.78
N LEU A 98 -5.82 9.61 -3.97
CA LEU A 98 -5.72 8.54 -2.98
C LEU A 98 -4.27 8.15 -2.72
N ARG A 99 -3.44 8.05 -3.78
CA ARG A 99 -1.99 7.80 -3.62
C ARG A 99 -1.33 8.90 -2.81
N GLU A 100 -1.56 10.16 -3.17
CA GLU A 100 -1.01 11.32 -2.47
C GLU A 100 -1.44 11.36 -1.00
N ALA A 101 -2.71 11.04 -0.71
CA ALA A 101 -3.20 10.95 0.66
C ALA A 101 -2.53 9.80 1.43
N LEU A 102 -2.36 8.62 0.82
CA LEU A 102 -1.69 7.50 1.47
C LEU A 102 -0.22 7.83 1.79
N CYS A 103 0.45 8.55 0.88
CA CYS A 103 1.80 9.06 1.14
C CYS A 103 1.84 9.99 2.35
N ARG A 104 0.90 10.95 2.45
CA ARG A 104 0.92 12.02 3.47
C ARG A 104 0.33 11.63 4.81
N GLU A 105 -0.58 10.67 4.86
CA GLU A 105 -1.33 10.33 6.08
C GLU A 105 -0.88 9.02 6.71
N VAL A 106 -0.24 8.13 5.95
CA VAL A 106 0.16 6.80 6.41
C VAL A 106 1.65 6.59 6.26
N LEU A 107 2.19 6.77 5.06
CA LEU A 107 3.60 6.47 4.81
C LEU A 107 4.56 7.55 5.29
N VAL A 108 4.11 8.79 5.52
CA VAL A 108 4.97 9.90 5.99
C VAL A 108 5.52 9.68 7.41
N ASP A 109 4.83 8.88 8.20
CA ASP A 109 5.22 8.54 9.58
C ASP A 109 5.82 7.14 9.68
N ALA A 110 5.80 6.37 8.58
CA ALA A 110 6.46 5.07 8.54
C ALA A 110 7.98 5.30 8.49
N ALA A 111 8.76 4.71 9.40
CA ALA A 111 10.23 4.73 9.30
C ALA A 111 10.70 3.83 8.13
N ASP A 112 11.99 3.48 8.06
CA ASP A 112 12.45 2.55 7.03
C ASP A 112 11.76 1.18 7.15
N GLU A 113 11.55 0.66 8.36
CA GLU A 113 10.84 -0.60 8.60
C GLU A 113 9.41 -0.32 9.10
N TRP A 114 8.41 -0.88 8.43
CA TRP A 114 7.00 -0.67 8.78
C TRP A 114 6.12 -1.86 8.44
N ARG A 115 5.00 -1.99 9.16
CA ARG A 115 4.00 -3.03 8.93
C ARG A 115 2.61 -2.42 8.89
N LEU A 116 1.92 -2.59 7.77
CA LEU A 116 0.59 -2.03 7.52
C LEU A 116 -0.40 -3.16 7.30
N SER A 117 -1.38 -3.28 8.18
CA SER A 117 -2.47 -4.24 8.06
C SER A 117 -3.36 -3.88 6.87
N ARG A 118 -3.69 -4.87 6.02
CA ARG A 118 -4.60 -4.68 4.89
C ARG A 118 -5.98 -4.22 5.35
N ILE A 119 -6.58 -4.81 6.39
CA ILE A 119 -7.88 -4.34 6.89
C ILE A 119 -7.82 -2.89 7.41
N ALA A 120 -6.70 -2.46 8.01
CA ALA A 120 -6.54 -1.07 8.43
C ALA A 120 -6.50 -0.13 7.22
N LEU A 121 -5.76 -0.51 6.16
CA LEU A 121 -5.71 0.26 4.92
C LEU A 121 -7.07 0.29 4.20
N LEU A 122 -7.81 -0.82 4.13
CA LEU A 122 -9.17 -0.82 3.56
C LEU A 122 -10.12 0.12 4.31
N ARG A 123 -10.05 0.14 5.64
CA ARG A 123 -10.85 1.06 6.48
C ARG A 123 -10.45 2.52 6.27
N TRP A 124 -9.15 2.78 6.14
CA TRP A 124 -8.63 4.11 5.82
C TRP A 124 -9.11 4.55 4.43
N THR A 125 -8.98 3.70 3.41
CA THR A 125 -9.45 3.99 2.04
C THR A 125 -10.94 4.26 2.01
N CYS A 126 -11.75 3.45 2.71
CA CYS A 126 -13.18 3.71 2.85
C CYS A 126 -13.46 5.09 3.47
N GLY A 127 -12.72 5.44 4.53
CA GLY A 127 -12.80 6.76 5.18
C GLY A 127 -12.45 7.89 4.22
N TRP A 128 -11.36 7.76 3.48
CA TRP A 128 -10.91 8.75 2.51
C TRP A 128 -11.95 9.00 1.39
N TYR A 129 -12.50 7.93 0.80
CA TYR A 129 -13.59 8.06 -0.20
C TYR A 129 -14.80 8.79 0.37
N THR A 130 -15.17 8.48 1.62
CA THR A 130 -16.31 9.09 2.31
C THR A 130 -16.09 10.58 2.55
N LEU A 131 -14.90 10.97 3.05
CA LEU A 131 -14.56 12.37 3.34
C LEU A 131 -14.47 13.24 2.08
N ASN A 132 -14.09 12.65 0.95
CA ASN A 132 -13.96 13.35 -0.33
C ASN A 132 -15.24 13.28 -1.17
N HIS A 133 -16.34 12.70 -0.64
CA HIS A 133 -17.61 12.54 -1.34
C HIS A 133 -17.50 11.80 -2.69
N LEU A 134 -16.64 10.78 -2.75
CA LEU A 134 -16.35 10.02 -3.96
C LEU A 134 -17.15 8.72 -4.02
N GLY A 135 -17.66 8.40 -5.21
CA GLY A 135 -18.34 7.14 -5.49
C GLY A 135 -18.37 6.84 -6.99
N PRO A 136 -18.55 5.57 -7.39
CA PRO A 136 -18.74 4.39 -6.52
C PRO A 136 -17.44 3.95 -5.82
N TYR A 137 -17.58 3.24 -4.69
CA TYR A 137 -16.43 2.64 -4.01
C TYR A 137 -15.87 1.48 -4.84
N PRO A 138 -14.54 1.24 -4.82
CA PRO A 138 -13.97 -0.01 -5.33
C PRO A 138 -14.63 -1.22 -4.66
N ALA A 139 -14.79 -2.32 -5.40
CA ALA A 139 -15.53 -3.50 -4.93
C ALA A 139 -15.01 -4.05 -3.60
N VAL A 140 -13.69 -4.09 -3.41
CA VAL A 140 -13.04 -4.55 -2.18
C VAL A 140 -13.21 -3.60 -0.98
N VAL A 141 -13.57 -2.34 -1.24
CA VAL A 141 -13.86 -1.32 -0.22
C VAL A 141 -15.35 -1.28 0.08
N ALA A 142 -16.21 -1.69 -0.86
CA ALA A 142 -17.65 -1.72 -0.68
C ALA A 142 -18.03 -2.64 0.50
N GLY A 143 -18.75 -2.10 1.48
CA GLY A 143 -19.17 -2.84 2.68
C GLY A 143 -18.13 -2.88 3.81
N ILE A 144 -16.92 -2.34 3.60
CA ILE A 144 -15.99 -2.06 4.69
C ILE A 144 -16.55 -0.90 5.51
N ARG A 145 -16.59 -1.06 6.84
CA ARG A 145 -16.95 0.07 7.72
C ARG A 145 -15.76 1.02 7.82
N PRO A 146 -15.93 2.34 7.61
CA PRO A 146 -14.85 3.28 7.84
C PRO A 146 -14.41 3.19 9.31
N GLY A 147 -13.12 3.32 9.56
CA GLY A 147 -12.56 3.16 10.89
C GLY A 147 -11.40 4.09 11.13
N PHE A 148 -11.63 5.09 11.96
CA PHE A 148 -10.71 5.40 13.05
C PHE A 148 -11.45 5.06 14.33
N ARG A 149 -10.91 4.14 15.15
CA ARG A 149 -11.27 4.19 16.58
C ARG A 149 -10.69 5.51 17.08
N ARG A 150 -11.56 6.42 17.51
CA ARG A 150 -11.16 7.55 18.35
C ARG A 150 -10.48 7.04 19.61
#